data_AF-A0A9P5NFK5-F1
#
_entry.id   AF-A0A9P5NFK5-F1
#
_cell.length_a   1.000
_cell.length_b   1.000
_cell.length_c   1.000
_cell.angle_alpha   90.00
_cell.angle_beta   90.00
_cell.angle_gamma   90.00
#
_symmetry.space_group_name_H-M   'P 1'
#
loop_
_entity.id
_entity.type
_entity.pdbx_description
1 polymer ?
#
loop_
_entity_poly.entity_id
_entity_poly.type
_entity_poly.pdbx_seq_one_letter_code
_entity_poly.pdbx_strand_id
1 'polypeptide(L)'
;MRIANEQISKMQTVLNGPNPKSHPAVVAAFGTNVNIFEIKSGVAKLQTETFFVDSADARPDVTQGATNDRDKHVLFGSSYFAGNDDKMRAGTVIHELAHTINKDVDHFKTDGSPYDFGAKPDTKNFLVGYSHMKDLKALRSDQMHKNTDSYCVFGEEDAKLARWALEEEDLDDQSSCVALTKRVPITLRIRLPQNR
;
A
#
# COMPACT_ATOMS: atom_id res chain seq x y z
N MET A 1 12.75 -0.12 1.26
CA MET A 1 12.13 -0.22 2.60
C MET A 1 11.92 1.12 3.30
N ARG A 2 12.92 2.00 3.44
CA ARG A 2 12.74 3.34 4.07
C ARG A 2 11.54 4.12 3.49
N ILE A 3 11.44 4.19 2.17
CA ILE A 3 10.38 4.94 1.48
C ILE A 3 8.98 4.35 1.73
N ALA A 4 8.87 3.02 1.81
CA ALA A 4 7.60 2.36 2.16
C ALA A 4 7.12 2.78 3.55
N ASN A 5 8.02 2.86 4.54
CA ASN A 5 7.67 3.34 5.87
C ASN A 5 7.25 4.82 5.87
N GLU A 6 7.92 5.65 5.08
CA GLU A 6 7.55 7.06 4.93
C GLU A 6 6.15 7.19 4.32
N GLN A 7 5.83 6.40 3.30
CA GLN A 7 4.49 6.34 2.70
C GLN A 7 3.44 5.83 3.69
N ILE A 8 3.73 4.77 4.47
CA ILE A 8 2.82 4.27 5.51
C ILE A 8 2.56 5.32 6.59
N SER A 9 3.61 6.02 7.05
CA SER A 9 3.46 7.12 8.02
C SER A 9 2.57 8.24 7.48
N LYS A 10 2.70 8.58 6.19
CA LYS A 10 1.86 9.59 5.54
C LYS A 10 0.40 9.15 5.42
N MET A 11 0.16 7.89 5.03
CA MET A 11 -1.18 7.30 5.02
C MET A 11 -1.85 7.43 6.40
N GLN A 12 -1.11 7.21 7.50
CA GLN A 12 -1.62 7.41 8.85
C GLN A 12 -1.97 8.87 9.14
N THR A 13 -1.12 9.82 8.75
CA THR A 13 -1.40 11.24 8.91
C THR A 13 -2.70 11.62 8.22
N VAL A 14 -2.90 11.21 6.97
CA VAL A 14 -4.14 11.45 6.22
C VAL A 14 -5.34 10.85 6.93
N LEU A 15 -5.24 9.60 7.38
CA LEU A 15 -6.35 8.91 8.04
C LEU A 15 -6.69 9.51 9.41
N ASN A 16 -5.72 10.07 10.12
CA ASN A 16 -5.91 10.72 11.42
C ASN A 16 -6.28 12.20 11.32
N GLY A 17 -6.22 12.78 10.13
CA GLY A 17 -6.65 14.14 9.84
C GLY A 17 -8.17 14.33 9.89
N PRO A 18 -8.65 15.56 9.67
CA PRO A 18 -10.07 15.86 9.58
C PRO A 18 -10.67 15.22 8.31
N ASN A 19 -11.89 14.69 8.44
CA ASN A 19 -12.68 14.14 7.33
C ASN A 19 -11.92 13.18 6.39
N PRO A 20 -11.28 12.12 6.91
CA PRO A 20 -10.43 11.22 6.11
C PRO A 20 -11.21 10.54 4.97
N LYS A 21 -12.54 10.37 5.12
CA LYS A 21 -13.41 9.78 4.09
C LYS A 21 -13.46 10.60 2.80
N SER A 22 -13.35 11.92 2.89
CA SER A 22 -13.40 12.81 1.73
C SER A 22 -12.01 13.26 1.26
N HIS A 23 -10.93 12.78 1.88
CA HIS A 23 -9.58 13.18 1.49
C HIS A 23 -9.28 12.71 0.06
N PRO A 24 -8.72 13.57 -0.83
CA PRO A 24 -8.49 13.21 -2.24
C PRO A 24 -7.70 11.91 -2.43
N ALA A 25 -6.63 11.70 -1.65
CA ALA A 25 -5.84 10.47 -1.70
C ALA A 25 -6.65 9.21 -1.34
N VAL A 26 -7.55 9.30 -0.35
CA VAL A 26 -8.40 8.17 0.06
C VAL A 26 -9.45 7.89 -1.02
N VAL A 27 -10.06 8.94 -1.60
CA VAL A 27 -11.02 8.80 -2.68
C VAL A 27 -10.38 8.22 -3.95
N ALA A 28 -9.16 8.64 -4.28
CA ALA A 28 -8.40 8.11 -5.40
C ALA A 28 -8.10 6.61 -5.23
N ALA A 29 -7.68 6.19 -4.04
CA ALA A 29 -7.32 4.81 -3.74
C ALA A 29 -8.52 3.87 -3.57
N PHE A 30 -9.53 4.30 -2.81
CA PHE A 30 -10.59 3.41 -2.31
C PHE A 30 -12.00 3.79 -2.80
N GLY A 31 -12.20 5.01 -3.31
CA GLY A 31 -13.49 5.52 -3.77
C GLY A 31 -14.23 6.37 -2.74
N THR A 32 -15.52 6.66 -2.97
CA THR A 32 -16.29 7.62 -2.15
C THR A 32 -17.07 6.98 -1.00
N ASN A 33 -17.45 5.70 -1.10
CA ASN A 33 -18.19 5.00 -0.06
C ASN A 33 -17.33 4.04 0.77
N VAL A 34 -16.17 4.54 1.22
CA VAL A 34 -15.14 3.69 1.83
C VAL A 34 -15.40 3.38 3.30
N ASN A 35 -14.89 2.23 3.75
CA ASN A 35 -14.87 1.85 5.15
C ASN A 35 -13.58 2.36 5.82
N ILE A 36 -13.61 3.59 6.34
CA ILE A 36 -12.45 4.23 6.98
C ILE A 36 -11.94 3.47 8.20
N PHE A 37 -12.81 2.78 8.94
CA PHE A 37 -12.39 2.03 10.11
C PHE A 37 -11.47 0.86 9.72
N GLU A 38 -11.86 0.09 8.70
CA GLU A 38 -11.03 -1.00 8.18
C GLU A 38 -9.73 -0.50 7.56
N ILE A 39 -9.77 0.60 6.79
CA ILE A 39 -8.56 1.20 6.20
C ILE A 39 -7.59 1.65 7.31
N LYS A 40 -8.08 2.32 8.36
CA LYS A 40 -7.28 2.69 9.54
C LYS A 40 -6.66 1.48 10.21
N SER A 41 -7.44 0.44 10.43
CA SER A 41 -6.95 -0.81 11.03
C SER A 41 -5.84 -1.42 10.17
N GLY A 42 -6.05 -1.52 8.86
CA GLY A 42 -5.05 -2.06 7.93
C GLY A 42 -3.76 -1.25 7.93
N VAL A 43 -3.83 0.08 7.78
CA VAL A 43 -2.63 0.94 7.79
C VAL A 43 -1.90 0.90 9.14
N ALA A 44 -2.62 0.80 10.26
CA ALA A 44 -1.99 0.64 11.57
C ALA A 44 -1.21 -0.68 11.69
N LYS A 45 -1.74 -1.77 11.13
CA LYS A 45 -1.02 -3.06 11.08
C LYS A 45 0.20 -2.98 10.17
N LEU A 46 0.09 -2.36 8.99
CA LEU A 46 1.23 -2.15 8.07
C LEU A 46 2.42 -1.43 8.75
N GLN A 47 2.15 -0.55 9.71
CA GLN A 47 3.21 0.14 10.46
C GLN A 47 3.86 -0.72 11.54
N THR A 48 3.09 -1.61 12.16
CA THR A 48 3.47 -2.25 13.44
C THR A 48 3.87 -3.72 13.27
N GLU A 49 3.32 -4.41 12.28
CA GLU A 49 3.63 -5.80 12.00
C GLU A 49 4.93 -5.96 11.19
N THR A 50 5.60 -7.08 11.43
CA THR A 50 6.83 -7.45 10.70
C THR A 50 6.52 -8.53 9.67
N PHE A 51 7.17 -8.44 8.52
CA PHE A 51 7.15 -9.44 7.46
C PHE A 51 8.55 -9.97 7.21
N PHE A 52 8.62 -11.12 6.54
CA PHE A 52 9.88 -11.73 6.14
C PHE A 52 10.06 -11.56 4.64
N VAL A 53 11.27 -11.17 4.24
CA VAL A 53 11.68 -11.23 2.83
C VAL A 53 12.50 -12.48 2.68
N ASP A 54 12.09 -13.36 1.77
CA ASP A 54 12.67 -14.71 1.67
C ASP A 54 14.13 -14.69 1.19
N SER A 55 14.42 -13.80 0.23
CA SER A 55 15.76 -13.63 -0.35
C SER A 55 16.04 -12.17 -0.68
N ALA A 56 17.31 -11.79 -0.60
CA ALA A 56 17.78 -10.51 -1.13
C ALA A 56 17.92 -10.53 -2.66
N ASP A 57 17.89 -11.71 -3.27
CA ASP A 57 18.01 -11.93 -4.71
C ASP A 57 16.64 -12.06 -5.38
N ALA A 58 16.60 -11.74 -6.67
CA ALA A 58 15.41 -11.91 -7.50
C ALA A 58 15.02 -13.39 -7.62
N ARG A 59 13.75 -13.68 -7.35
CA ARG A 59 13.13 -14.98 -7.64
C ARG A 59 12.81 -15.10 -9.13
N PRO A 60 13.24 -16.16 -9.81
CA PRO A 60 13.07 -16.30 -11.26
C PRO A 60 11.60 -16.58 -11.67
N ASP A 61 10.78 -17.08 -10.74
CA ASP A 61 9.38 -17.42 -10.91
C ASP A 61 8.42 -16.28 -10.50
N VAL A 62 8.95 -15.14 -10.08
CA VAL A 62 8.19 -13.96 -9.65
C VAL A 62 8.53 -12.80 -10.57
N THR A 63 7.53 -12.01 -10.97
CA THR A 63 7.75 -10.82 -11.82
C THR A 63 8.13 -9.60 -10.98
N GLN A 64 7.20 -9.04 -10.20
CA GLN A 64 7.46 -7.92 -9.30
C GLN A 64 7.57 -8.38 -7.84
N GLY A 65 6.47 -8.86 -7.29
CA GLY A 65 6.38 -9.41 -5.94
C GLY A 65 5.44 -10.60 -5.92
N ALA A 66 5.58 -11.40 -4.87
CA ALA A 66 4.61 -12.43 -4.53
C ALA A 66 4.64 -12.68 -3.02
N THR A 67 3.48 -12.99 -2.46
CA THR A 67 3.32 -13.37 -1.06
C THR A 67 3.05 -14.87 -0.97
N ASN A 68 3.77 -15.56 -0.08
CA ASN A 68 3.46 -16.93 0.29
C ASN A 68 2.52 -16.93 1.51
N ASP A 69 1.26 -17.29 1.27
CA ASP A 69 0.21 -17.29 2.29
C ASP A 69 0.50 -18.20 3.49
N ARG A 70 1.33 -19.23 3.31
CA ARG A 70 1.61 -20.24 4.34
C ARG A 70 2.56 -19.75 5.42
N ASP A 71 3.63 -19.07 5.03
CA ASP A 71 4.71 -18.65 5.93
C ASP A 71 4.83 -17.13 6.06
N LYS A 72 4.01 -16.35 5.32
CA LYS A 72 4.02 -14.89 5.32
C LYS A 72 5.34 -14.30 4.80
N HIS A 73 6.05 -15.04 3.95
CA HIS A 73 7.24 -14.56 3.27
C HIS A 73 6.86 -13.80 1.99
N VAL A 74 7.55 -12.70 1.77
CA VAL A 74 7.48 -11.92 0.54
C VAL A 74 8.69 -12.25 -0.33
N LEU A 75 8.40 -12.54 -1.59
CA LEU A 75 9.36 -12.85 -2.64
C LEU A 75 9.36 -11.67 -3.62
N PHE A 76 10.55 -11.24 -4.06
CA PHE A 76 10.65 -10.20 -5.08
C PHE A 76 11.24 -10.77 -6.37
N GLY A 77 10.62 -10.41 -7.48
CA GLY A 77 11.02 -10.82 -8.82
C GLY A 77 12.01 -9.85 -9.46
N SER A 78 12.48 -10.19 -10.66
CA SER A 78 13.48 -9.39 -11.37
C SER A 78 13.02 -7.96 -11.64
N SER A 79 11.73 -7.74 -11.93
CA SER A 79 11.19 -6.40 -12.20
C SER A 79 11.27 -5.47 -10.99
N TYR A 80 11.24 -6.00 -9.75
CA TYR A 80 11.44 -5.17 -8.56
C TYR A 80 12.85 -4.57 -8.51
N PHE A 81 13.87 -5.34 -8.93
CA PHE A 81 15.28 -4.93 -8.91
C PHE A 81 15.74 -4.22 -10.19
N ALA A 82 15.14 -4.53 -11.34
CA ALA A 82 15.62 -4.14 -12.67
C ALA A 82 15.30 -2.70 -13.11
N GLY A 83 15.26 -1.74 -12.18
CA GLY A 83 15.18 -0.31 -12.52
C GLY A 83 13.85 0.38 -12.26
N ASN A 84 12.97 -0.22 -11.46
CA ASN A 84 11.88 0.54 -10.84
C ASN A 84 12.47 1.69 -10.02
N ASP A 85 11.81 2.85 -10.01
CA ASP A 85 12.21 3.90 -9.08
C ASP A 85 11.92 3.47 -7.63
N ASP A 86 12.50 4.25 -6.73
CA ASP A 86 12.45 4.00 -5.29
C ASP A 86 11.02 4.04 -4.72
N LYS A 87 10.09 4.75 -5.39
CA LYS A 87 8.68 4.83 -5.02
C LYS A 87 7.89 3.63 -5.52
N MET A 88 8.12 3.19 -6.76
CA MET A 88 7.49 1.98 -7.32
C MET A 88 7.88 0.74 -6.51
N ARG A 89 9.16 0.64 -6.11
CA ARG A 89 9.60 -0.41 -5.18
C ARG A 89 8.85 -0.33 -3.86
N ALA A 90 8.69 0.86 -3.30
CA ALA A 90 7.96 1.05 -2.05
C ALA A 90 6.47 0.67 -2.17
N GLY A 91 5.82 1.02 -3.28
CA GLY A 91 4.46 0.57 -3.61
C GLY A 91 4.35 -0.95 -3.70
N THR A 92 5.31 -1.62 -4.35
CA THR A 92 5.38 -3.09 -4.40
C THR A 92 5.48 -3.68 -2.99
N VAL A 93 6.33 -3.12 -2.13
CA VAL A 93 6.45 -3.58 -0.72
C VAL A 93 5.13 -3.42 0.02
N ILE A 94 4.44 -2.28 -0.13
CA ILE A 94 3.15 -2.02 0.51
C ILE A 94 2.07 -3.00 0.01
N HIS A 95 2.04 -3.26 -1.30
CA HIS A 95 1.13 -4.22 -1.92
C HIS A 95 1.30 -5.63 -1.31
N GLU A 96 2.53 -6.16 -1.30
CA GLU A 96 2.80 -7.49 -0.73
C GLU A 96 2.55 -7.56 0.78
N LEU A 97 2.79 -6.46 1.49
CA LEU A 97 2.47 -6.36 2.90
C LEU A 97 0.97 -6.44 3.17
N ALA A 98 0.15 -5.79 2.33
CA ALA A 98 -1.31 -5.83 2.45
C ALA A 98 -1.86 -7.26 2.29
N HIS A 99 -1.33 -8.05 1.36
CA HIS A 99 -1.63 -9.49 1.31
C HIS A 99 -1.29 -10.18 2.62
N THR A 100 -0.06 -10.01 3.08
CA THR A 100 0.47 -10.78 4.20
C THR A 100 -0.27 -10.49 5.52
N ILE A 101 -0.51 -9.20 5.78
CA ILE A 101 -0.97 -8.65 7.06
C ILE A 101 -2.49 -8.52 7.09
N ASN A 102 -3.09 -7.91 6.06
CA ASN A 102 -4.53 -7.61 6.05
C ASN A 102 -5.36 -8.73 5.43
N LYS A 103 -4.72 -9.68 4.73
CA LYS A 103 -5.41 -10.69 3.92
C LYS A 103 -6.23 -10.07 2.79
N ASP A 104 -5.69 -8.98 2.24
CA ASP A 104 -6.22 -8.31 1.07
C ASP A 104 -5.90 -9.12 -0.19
N VAL A 105 -6.61 -8.84 -1.29
CA VAL A 105 -6.60 -9.65 -2.51
C VAL A 105 -6.43 -8.79 -3.76
N ASP A 106 -5.88 -9.39 -4.81
CA ASP A 106 -5.78 -8.75 -6.14
C ASP A 106 -7.03 -8.99 -6.98
N HIS A 107 -7.83 -9.98 -6.63
CA HIS A 107 -8.88 -10.50 -7.48
C HIS A 107 -10.24 -10.32 -6.83
N PHE A 108 -11.17 -9.82 -7.64
CA PHE A 108 -12.55 -9.56 -7.28
C PHE A 108 -13.47 -10.31 -8.24
N LYS A 109 -14.62 -10.72 -7.75
CA LYS A 109 -15.70 -11.27 -8.56
C LYS A 109 -16.28 -10.15 -9.43
N THR A 110 -17.02 -10.52 -10.48
CA THR A 110 -17.63 -9.55 -11.41
C THR A 110 -18.65 -8.61 -10.77
N ASP A 111 -19.16 -8.95 -9.59
CA ASP A 111 -20.04 -8.09 -8.77
C ASP A 111 -19.26 -7.11 -7.85
N GLY A 112 -17.91 -7.11 -7.94
CA GLY A 112 -17.02 -6.29 -7.14
C GLY A 112 -16.77 -6.79 -5.72
N SER A 113 -17.27 -7.97 -5.34
CA SER A 113 -16.89 -8.60 -4.06
C SER A 113 -15.49 -9.23 -4.14
N PRO A 114 -14.68 -9.17 -3.07
CA PRO A 114 -13.36 -9.80 -3.07
C PRO A 114 -13.49 -11.33 -3.13
N TYR A 115 -12.52 -11.98 -3.74
CA TYR A 115 -12.32 -13.41 -3.51
C TYR A 115 -11.81 -13.65 -2.08
N ASP A 116 -11.99 -14.86 -1.57
CA ASP A 116 -11.35 -15.25 -0.32
C ASP A 116 -9.82 -15.24 -0.48
N PHE A 117 -9.11 -14.79 0.55
CA PHE A 117 -7.66 -14.76 0.53
C PHE A 117 -7.07 -16.17 0.27
N GLY A 118 -6.15 -16.26 -0.69
CA GLY A 118 -5.54 -17.52 -1.15
C GLY A 118 -6.43 -18.38 -2.07
N ALA A 119 -7.66 -17.95 -2.35
CA ALA A 119 -8.50 -18.62 -3.34
C ALA A 119 -8.01 -18.32 -4.75
N LYS A 120 -8.08 -19.33 -5.63
CA LYS A 120 -7.81 -19.14 -7.05
C LYS A 120 -9.06 -18.55 -7.71
N PRO A 121 -8.94 -17.41 -8.43
CA PRO A 121 -10.06 -16.85 -9.16
C PRO A 121 -10.52 -17.80 -10.28
N ASP A 122 -11.80 -17.75 -10.64
CA ASP A 122 -12.28 -18.40 -11.87
C ASP A 122 -11.57 -17.77 -13.06
N THR A 123 -10.80 -18.55 -13.82
CA THR A 123 -9.97 -18.10 -14.95
C THR A 123 -10.69 -17.28 -16.02
N LYS A 124 -12.03 -17.26 -16.06
CA LYS A 124 -12.81 -16.56 -17.09
C LYS A 124 -13.60 -15.35 -16.61
N ASN A 125 -13.84 -15.19 -15.30
CA ASN A 125 -14.77 -14.19 -14.77
C ASN A 125 -14.27 -13.56 -13.46
N PHE A 126 -13.28 -12.69 -13.57
CA PHE A 126 -12.79 -11.91 -12.44
C PHE A 126 -12.31 -10.54 -12.87
N LEU A 127 -12.28 -9.62 -11.92
CA LEU A 127 -11.73 -8.29 -12.03
C LEU A 127 -10.41 -8.27 -11.24
N VAL A 128 -9.37 -7.69 -11.83
CA VAL A 128 -8.08 -7.48 -11.17
C VAL A 128 -8.04 -6.08 -10.58
N GLY A 129 -7.59 -5.97 -9.34
CA GLY A 129 -7.52 -4.78 -8.50
C GLY A 129 -7.05 -3.55 -9.27
N TYR A 130 -5.80 -3.54 -9.73
CA TYR A 130 -5.22 -2.39 -10.41
C TYR A 130 -5.91 -2.06 -11.75
N SER A 131 -6.07 -3.05 -12.64
CA SER A 131 -6.54 -2.80 -14.01
C SER A 131 -8.05 -2.49 -14.11
N HIS A 132 -8.83 -2.90 -13.11
CA HIS A 132 -10.27 -2.65 -13.04
C HIS A 132 -10.65 -1.71 -11.88
N MET A 133 -9.68 -1.02 -11.29
CA MET A 133 -9.86 -0.21 -10.07
C MET A 133 -10.97 0.84 -10.20
N LYS A 134 -11.13 1.45 -11.38
CA LYS A 134 -12.20 2.42 -11.65
C LYS A 134 -13.58 1.76 -11.52
N ASP A 135 -13.75 0.59 -12.13
CA ASP A 135 -15.01 -0.15 -12.14
C ASP A 135 -15.30 -0.74 -10.75
N LEU A 136 -14.29 -1.29 -10.09
CA LEU A 136 -14.40 -1.81 -8.72
C LEU A 136 -14.81 -0.72 -7.72
N LYS A 137 -14.24 0.48 -7.80
CA LYS A 137 -14.66 1.62 -6.96
C LYS A 137 -16.10 2.03 -7.24
N ALA A 138 -16.54 1.99 -8.50
CA ALA A 138 -17.91 2.32 -8.89
C ALA A 138 -18.92 1.27 -8.41
N LEU A 139 -18.54 -0.02 -8.47
CA LEU A 139 -19.38 -1.14 -8.03
C LEU A 139 -19.44 -1.23 -6.50
N ARG A 140 -18.27 -1.26 -5.84
CA ARG A 140 -18.10 -1.66 -4.43
C ARG A 140 -16.95 -0.91 -3.73
N SER A 141 -16.97 0.42 -3.73
CA SER A 141 -16.00 1.22 -2.93
C SER A 141 -16.00 0.89 -1.43
N ASP A 142 -17.08 0.30 -0.90
CA ASP A 142 -17.14 -0.23 0.46
C ASP A 142 -16.19 -1.40 0.70
N GLN A 143 -15.83 -2.14 -0.36
CA GLN A 143 -14.97 -3.33 -0.33
C GLN A 143 -13.52 -3.05 -0.75
N MET A 144 -13.19 -1.85 -1.25
CA MET A 144 -11.85 -1.56 -1.77
C MET A 144 -10.76 -1.57 -0.69
N HIS A 145 -11.13 -1.56 0.59
CA HIS A 145 -10.19 -1.82 1.70
C HIS A 145 -9.65 -3.27 1.70
N LYS A 146 -10.20 -4.16 0.86
CA LYS A 146 -9.69 -5.52 0.60
C LYS A 146 -8.82 -5.61 -0.65
N ASN A 147 -8.59 -4.51 -1.36
CA ASN A 147 -7.75 -4.48 -2.55
C ASN A 147 -6.32 -4.07 -2.17
N THR A 148 -5.34 -4.93 -2.40
CA THR A 148 -3.91 -4.64 -2.16
C THR A 148 -3.43 -3.43 -2.94
N ASP A 149 -3.85 -3.32 -4.20
CA ASP A 149 -3.49 -2.20 -5.08
C ASP A 149 -4.01 -0.85 -4.58
N SER A 150 -5.11 -0.83 -3.83
CA SER A 150 -5.61 0.42 -3.25
C SER A 150 -4.65 0.99 -2.20
N TYR A 151 -3.95 0.15 -1.43
CA TYR A 151 -2.93 0.61 -0.49
C TYR A 151 -1.67 1.12 -1.21
N CYS A 152 -1.30 0.48 -2.32
CA CYS A 152 -0.22 0.96 -3.20
C CYS A 152 -0.55 2.37 -3.72
N VAL A 153 -1.73 2.55 -4.32
CA VAL A 153 -2.21 3.86 -4.80
C VAL A 153 -2.27 4.88 -3.68
N PHE A 154 -2.74 4.51 -2.49
CA PHE A 154 -2.83 5.44 -1.37
C PHE A 154 -1.45 5.94 -0.92
N GLY A 155 -0.46 5.05 -0.87
CA GLY A 155 0.93 5.41 -0.55
C GLY A 155 1.61 6.24 -1.65
N GLU A 156 1.24 6.05 -2.91
CA GLU A 156 1.79 6.79 -4.05
C GLU A 156 1.17 8.17 -4.25
N GLU A 157 -0.16 8.28 -4.19
CA GLU A 157 -0.88 9.52 -4.47
C GLU A 157 -0.63 10.58 -3.40
N ASP A 158 -0.39 10.21 -2.14
CA ASP A 158 0.09 11.20 -1.16
C ASP A 158 1.50 11.72 -1.51
N ALA A 159 2.37 10.92 -2.16
CA ALA A 159 3.66 11.44 -2.60
C ALA A 159 3.57 12.43 -3.78
N LYS A 160 2.49 12.38 -4.57
CA LYS A 160 2.18 13.36 -5.61
C LYS A 160 1.38 14.56 -5.05
N LEU A 161 0.40 14.30 -4.19
CA LEU A 161 -0.45 15.32 -3.57
C LEU A 161 0.27 16.11 -2.47
N ALA A 162 1.10 15.49 -1.63
CA ALA A 162 1.95 16.21 -0.68
C ALA A 162 3.02 17.03 -1.40
N ARG A 163 3.43 16.63 -2.61
CA ARG A 163 4.27 17.48 -3.46
C ARG A 163 3.50 18.71 -3.93
N TRP A 164 2.24 18.57 -4.34
CA TRP A 164 1.40 19.73 -4.69
C TRP A 164 1.05 20.61 -3.48
N ALA A 165 0.78 20.03 -2.31
CA ALA A 165 0.50 20.78 -1.09
C ALA A 165 1.73 21.57 -0.59
N LEU A 166 2.94 21.01 -0.72
CA LEU A 166 4.18 21.74 -0.42
C LEU A 166 4.52 22.80 -1.50
N GLU A 167 4.19 22.55 -2.77
CA GLU A 167 4.33 23.54 -3.86
C GLU A 167 3.30 24.68 -3.75
N GLU A 168 2.12 24.45 -3.13
CA GLU A 168 1.12 25.49 -2.84
C GLU A 168 1.44 26.28 -1.55
N GLU A 169 2.01 25.66 -0.50
CA GLU A 169 2.47 26.39 0.71
C GLU A 169 3.67 27.33 0.42
N ASP A 170 4.50 27.03 -0.59
CA ASP A 170 5.60 27.92 -1.03
C ASP A 170 5.12 29.16 -1.81
N LEU A 171 3.84 29.24 -2.17
CA LEU A 171 3.26 30.42 -2.85
C LEU A 171 2.61 31.43 -1.89
N ASP A 172 2.36 31.06 -0.63
CA ASP A 172 1.64 31.92 0.32
C ASP A 172 2.42 32.34 1.58
N ASP A 173 3.63 31.81 1.87
CA ASP A 173 4.36 32.18 3.10
C ASP A 173 5.78 32.72 2.88
N GLN A 174 5.84 33.98 2.43
CA GLN A 174 6.88 34.90 2.90
C GLN A 174 6.57 35.37 4.33
N SER A 175 6.66 34.52 5.37
CA SER A 175 6.90 35.01 6.74
C SER A 175 7.20 33.93 7.79
N SER A 176 8.43 33.95 8.28
CA SER A 176 8.88 33.55 9.64
C SER A 176 8.83 32.07 10.08
N CYS A 177 10.04 31.50 10.22
CA CYS A 177 10.55 30.59 11.27
C CYS A 177 9.55 29.85 12.19
N VAL A 178 9.73 28.52 12.30
CA VAL A 178 10.28 27.83 13.50
C VAL A 178 10.56 26.35 13.15
N ALA A 179 11.77 25.90 13.52
CA ALA A 179 12.21 24.52 13.45
C ALA A 179 11.47 23.61 14.43
N LEU A 180 11.12 22.39 14.01
CA LEU A 180 10.91 21.26 14.93
C LEU A 180 11.40 19.95 14.30
N THR A 181 12.67 19.66 14.56
CA THR A 181 13.27 18.34 14.46
C THR A 181 12.69 17.41 15.52
N LYS A 182 11.96 16.39 15.10
CA LYS A 182 11.85 15.12 15.85
C LYS A 182 12.06 13.96 14.89
N ARG A 183 13.29 13.43 14.88
CA ARG A 183 13.58 12.11 14.31
C ARG A 183 12.95 11.07 15.23
N VAL A 184 11.90 10.40 14.77
CA VAL A 184 11.39 9.18 15.39
C VAL A 184 12.33 8.04 15.00
N PRO A 185 12.88 7.27 15.95
CA PRO A 185 13.66 6.08 15.61
C PRO A 185 12.71 5.00 15.07
N ILE A 186 12.79 4.72 13.77
CA ILE A 186 12.10 3.58 13.16
C ILE A 186 13.01 2.36 13.32
N THR A 187 12.57 1.41 14.15
CA THR A 187 13.26 0.13 14.33
C THR A 187 12.70 -0.87 13.32
N LEU A 188 13.41 -1.12 12.22
CA LEU A 188 13.16 -2.32 11.40
C LEU A 188 14.03 -3.45 11.91
N ARG A 189 13.42 -4.52 12.43
CA ARG A 189 14.11 -5.79 12.66
C ARG A 189 13.90 -6.67 11.42
N ILE A 190 14.73 -6.47 10.40
CA ILE A 190 14.90 -7.47 9.34
C ILE A 190 15.64 -8.65 9.99
N ARG A 191 14.94 -9.74 10.30
CA ARG A 191 15.62 -11.02 10.55
C ARG A 191 15.84 -11.67 9.20
N LEU A 192 17.05 -11.53 8.67
CA LEU A 192 17.51 -12.43 7.63
C LEU A 192 17.55 -13.85 8.21
N PRO A 193 17.14 -14.89 7.45
CA PRO A 193 17.33 -16.26 7.89
C PRO A 193 18.81 -16.49 8.18
N GLN A 194 19.12 -16.99 9.38
CA GLN A 194 20.46 -17.49 9.67
C GLN A 194 20.60 -18.81 8.93
N ASN A 195 21.44 -18.86 7.88
CA ASN A 195 21.82 -20.10 7.23
C ASN A 195 22.30 -21.09 8.30
N ARG A 196 21.59 -22.20 8.45
CA ARG A 196 22.00 -23.37 9.25
C ARG A 196 22.61 -24.41 8.34
#